data_AF-A0A2G9Z1C4-F1
#
_entry.id   AF-A0A2G9Z1C4-F1
#
_cell.length_a   1.000
_cell.length_b   1.000
_cell.length_c   1.000
_cell.angle_alpha   90.00
_cell.angle_beta   90.00
_cell.angle_gamma   90.00
#
_symmetry.space_group_name_H-M   'P 1'
#
loop_
_entity.id
_entity.type
_entity.pdbx_description
1 polymer ?
#
loop_
_entity_poly.entity_id
_entity_poly.type
_entity_poly.pdbx_seq_one_letter_code
_entity_poly.pdbx_strand_id
1 'polypeptide(L)'
;MKLAATVAALLKEAWLVFWKIDEEDRTKEVASKMAKTVSKGAAYSLSDNLLTTLSPATVGFLKWLGWEDTGITIVIWVEDVAIAYGFVLFSRSIIEDFTLTEALRASIDSIRKNGGIGRIIANILTVGLLIRFSLWDGPERIAIFFHKELPGRIQELLIVMAFSVIQAIFWTKLYSLGINGLVDIWRLLF
;
A
#
# COMPACT_ATOMS: atom_id res chain seq x y z
N MET A 1 -5.28 -31.34 -9.90
CA MET A 1 -5.95 -31.48 -8.58
C MET A 1 -5.04 -31.23 -7.38
N LYS A 2 -3.87 -31.89 -7.24
CA LYS A 2 -2.98 -31.69 -6.06
C LYS A 2 -2.51 -30.24 -5.87
N LEU A 3 -2.09 -29.55 -6.94
CA LEU A 3 -1.63 -28.16 -6.86
C LEU A 3 -2.72 -27.19 -6.35
N ALA A 4 -3.95 -27.33 -6.87
CA ALA A 4 -5.06 -26.47 -6.46
C ALA A 4 -5.40 -26.64 -4.97
N ALA A 5 -5.40 -27.88 -4.47
CA ALA A 5 -5.58 -28.15 -3.05
C ALA A 5 -4.45 -27.55 -2.19
N THR A 6 -3.19 -27.67 -2.64
CA THR A 6 -2.05 -27.04 -1.95
C THR A 6 -2.17 -25.52 -1.91
N VAL A 7 -2.52 -24.89 -3.03
CA VAL A 7 -2.71 -23.43 -3.08
C VAL A 7 -3.86 -23.00 -2.19
N ALA A 8 -4.99 -23.71 -2.20
CA ALA A 8 -6.12 -23.41 -1.32
C ALA A 8 -5.76 -23.51 0.17
N ALA A 9 -4.97 -24.52 0.55
CA ALA A 9 -4.49 -24.66 1.93
C ALA A 9 -3.58 -23.49 2.34
N LEU A 10 -2.64 -23.08 1.48
CA LEU A 10 -1.76 -21.93 1.73
C LEU A 10 -2.55 -20.62 1.87
N LEU A 11 -3.54 -20.40 1.00
CA LEU A 11 -4.40 -19.22 1.07
C LEU A 11 -5.27 -19.22 2.33
N LYS A 12 -5.76 -20.38 2.76
CA LYS A 12 -6.51 -20.52 4.02
C LYS A 12 -5.62 -20.18 5.23
N GLU A 13 -4.40 -20.67 5.27
CA GLU A 13 -3.45 -20.35 6.35
C GLU A 13 -3.14 -18.84 6.38
N ALA A 14 -2.83 -18.26 5.22
CA ALA A 14 -2.59 -16.83 5.07
C ALA A 14 -3.78 -15.98 5.54
N TRP A 15 -5.00 -16.42 5.23
CA TRP A 15 -6.23 -15.79 5.66
C TRP A 15 -6.37 -15.79 7.19
N LEU A 16 -6.18 -16.94 7.84
CA LEU A 16 -6.26 -17.04 9.30
C LEU A 16 -5.23 -16.13 9.98
N VAL A 17 -4.00 -16.12 9.46
CA VAL A 17 -2.93 -15.24 9.95
C VAL A 17 -3.27 -13.76 9.78
N PHE A 18 -3.86 -13.37 8.64
CA PHE A 18 -4.26 -11.99 8.38
C PHE A 18 -5.24 -11.47 9.42
N TRP A 19 -6.26 -12.28 9.72
CA TRP A 19 -7.31 -11.95 10.67
C TRP A 19 -6.95 -12.24 12.12
N LYS A 20 -5.74 -12.79 12.37
CA LYS A 20 -5.28 -13.27 13.68
C LYS A 20 -6.25 -14.27 14.31
N ILE A 21 -6.86 -15.13 13.49
CA ILE A 21 -7.81 -16.14 13.93
C ILE A 21 -7.05 -17.38 14.37
N ASP A 22 -7.31 -17.82 15.59
CA ASP A 22 -6.80 -19.06 16.17
C ASP A 22 -7.85 -20.17 16.02
N GLU A 23 -7.43 -21.44 15.91
CA GLU A 23 -8.38 -22.57 15.73
C GLU A 23 -9.34 -22.74 16.92
N GLU A 24 -8.96 -22.25 18.09
CA GLU A 24 -9.74 -22.29 19.34
C GLU A 24 -10.70 -21.10 19.50
N ASP A 25 -10.64 -20.10 18.63
CA ASP A 25 -11.47 -18.91 18.73
C ASP A 25 -12.96 -19.24 18.57
N ARG A 26 -13.79 -18.69 19.47
CA ARG A 26 -15.25 -18.78 19.31
C ARG A 26 -15.71 -17.86 18.18
N THR A 27 -16.85 -18.18 17.55
CA THR A 27 -17.42 -17.38 16.44
C THR A 27 -17.53 -15.88 16.75
N LYS A 28 -17.87 -15.52 17.99
CA LYS A 28 -17.95 -14.12 18.44
C LYS A 28 -16.57 -13.44 18.48
N GLU A 29 -15.53 -14.16 18.86
CA GLU A 29 -14.15 -13.66 18.91
C GLU A 29 -13.61 -13.46 17.49
N VAL A 30 -13.87 -14.41 16.59
CA VAL A 30 -13.56 -14.29 15.15
C VAL A 30 -14.22 -13.05 14.55
N ALA A 31 -15.53 -12.87 14.76
CA ALA A 31 -16.26 -11.72 14.25
C ALA A 31 -15.71 -10.39 14.79
N SER A 32 -15.33 -10.34 16.06
CA SER A 32 -14.71 -9.17 16.70
C SER A 32 -13.34 -8.84 16.09
N LYS A 33 -12.46 -9.84 15.92
CA LYS A 33 -11.15 -9.66 15.28
C LYS A 33 -11.30 -9.16 13.84
N MET A 34 -12.23 -9.73 13.08
CA MET A 34 -12.54 -9.29 11.72
C MET A 34 -13.07 -7.86 11.69
N ALA A 35 -14.06 -7.52 12.53
CA ALA A 35 -14.61 -6.17 12.60
C ALA A 35 -13.55 -5.13 12.93
N LYS A 36 -12.65 -5.42 13.88
CA LYS A 36 -11.54 -4.54 14.26
C LYS A 36 -10.54 -4.32 13.12
N THR A 37 -10.21 -5.37 12.39
CA THR A 37 -9.32 -5.26 11.22
C THR A 37 -9.98 -4.45 10.10
N VAL A 38 -11.25 -4.71 9.80
CA VAL A 38 -12.01 -3.94 8.80
C VAL A 38 -12.11 -2.47 9.20
N SER A 39 -12.40 -2.15 10.46
CA SER A 39 -12.52 -0.76 10.90
C SER A 39 -11.21 0.02 10.75
N LYS A 40 -10.07 -0.63 11.01
CA LYS A 40 -8.74 -0.02 10.79
C LYS A 40 -8.46 0.23 9.31
N GLY A 41 -8.71 -0.79 8.47
CA GLY A 41 -8.56 -0.66 7.03
C GLY A 41 -9.43 0.46 6.46
N ALA A 42 -10.69 0.57 6.93
CA ALA A 42 -11.58 1.64 6.55
C ALA A 42 -11.09 3.01 7.02
N ALA A 43 -10.65 3.13 8.28
CA ALA A 43 -10.13 4.39 8.82
C ALA A 43 -8.87 4.86 8.08
N TYR A 44 -7.94 3.94 7.77
CA TYR A 44 -6.78 4.26 6.95
C TYR A 44 -7.20 4.66 5.53
N SER A 45 -8.06 3.88 4.87
CA SER A 45 -8.50 4.18 3.51
C SER A 45 -9.23 5.52 3.40
N LEU A 46 -10.01 5.91 4.41
CA LEU A 46 -10.63 7.23 4.45
C LEU A 46 -9.59 8.35 4.62
N SER A 47 -8.61 8.15 5.50
CA SER A 47 -7.53 9.12 5.73
C SER A 47 -6.69 9.32 4.47
N ASP A 48 -6.34 8.21 3.82
CA ASP A 48 -5.58 8.16 2.57
C ASP A 48 -6.35 8.82 1.43
N ASN A 49 -7.61 8.45 1.20
CA ASN A 49 -8.44 9.07 0.15
C ASN A 49 -8.62 10.58 0.33
N LEU A 50 -8.74 11.07 1.57
CA LEU A 50 -8.82 12.52 1.83
C LEU A 50 -7.53 13.22 1.38
N LEU A 51 -6.38 12.62 1.64
CA LEU A 51 -5.08 13.17 1.26
C LEU A 51 -4.83 13.03 -0.24
N THR A 52 -5.28 11.95 -0.87
CA THR A 52 -5.20 11.74 -2.33
C THR A 52 -5.98 12.80 -3.12
N THR A 53 -6.97 13.49 -2.53
CA THR A 53 -7.64 14.61 -3.19
C THR A 53 -6.79 15.88 -3.27
N LEU A 54 -5.74 16.00 -2.45
CA LEU A 54 -4.82 17.14 -2.48
C LEU A 54 -3.95 17.13 -3.73
N SER A 55 -3.42 15.97 -4.13
CA SER A 55 -2.54 15.84 -5.29
C SER A 55 -3.15 16.41 -6.60
N PRO A 56 -4.37 16.04 -7.03
CA PRO A 56 -4.97 16.64 -8.24
C PRO A 56 -5.31 18.12 -8.06
N ALA A 57 -5.66 18.57 -6.85
CA ALA A 57 -5.90 19.99 -6.57
C ALA A 57 -4.62 20.82 -6.70
N THR A 58 -3.50 20.33 -6.14
CA THR A 58 -2.16 20.93 -6.24
C THR A 58 -1.71 20.98 -7.70
N VAL A 59 -1.82 19.87 -8.45
CA VAL A 59 -1.50 19.86 -9.90
C VAL A 59 -2.33 20.88 -10.66
N GLY A 60 -3.65 20.90 -10.46
CA GLY A 60 -4.56 21.83 -11.14
C GLY A 60 -4.24 23.30 -10.84
N PHE A 61 -3.96 23.61 -9.57
CA PHE A 61 -3.59 24.96 -9.14
C PHE A 61 -2.26 25.42 -9.74
N LEU A 62 -1.22 24.58 -9.68
CA LEU A 62 0.09 24.92 -10.24
C LEU A 62 0.06 25.03 -11.78
N LYS A 63 -0.73 24.17 -12.45
CA LYS A 63 -0.99 24.32 -13.89
C LYS A 63 -1.68 25.64 -14.21
N TRP A 64 -2.67 26.04 -13.41
CA TRP A 64 -3.34 27.34 -13.59
C TRP A 64 -2.37 28.53 -13.41
N LEU A 65 -1.38 28.40 -12.53
CA LEU A 65 -0.28 29.37 -12.39
C LEU A 65 0.78 29.29 -13.50
N GLY A 66 0.64 28.40 -14.47
CA GLY A 66 1.57 28.25 -15.59
C GLY A 66 2.87 27.52 -15.26
N TRP A 67 2.90 26.73 -14.17
CA TRP A 67 4.09 25.94 -13.85
C TRP A 67 4.31 24.80 -14.85
N GLU A 68 5.58 24.53 -15.14
CA GLU A 68 5.99 23.39 -15.97
C GLU A 68 5.82 22.06 -15.22
N ASP A 69 5.60 20.96 -15.95
CA ASP A 69 5.35 19.63 -15.38
C ASP A 69 6.47 19.17 -14.44
N THR A 70 7.73 19.52 -14.72
CA THR A 70 8.86 19.19 -13.86
C THR A 70 8.75 19.87 -12.50
N GLY A 71 8.38 21.15 -12.47
CA GLY A 71 8.18 21.89 -11.23
C GLY A 71 7.02 21.34 -10.41
N ILE A 72 5.92 21.00 -11.08
CA ILE A 72 4.75 20.36 -10.45
C ILE A 72 5.13 19.00 -9.85
N THR A 73 5.86 18.18 -10.59
CA THR A 73 6.33 16.87 -10.13
C THR A 73 7.16 16.99 -8.85
N ILE A 74 8.04 17.98 -8.76
CA ILE A 74 8.85 18.21 -7.55
C ILE A 74 7.97 18.59 -6.36
N VAL A 75 6.96 19.46 -6.55
CA VAL A 75 6.06 19.86 -5.47
C VAL A 75 5.25 18.67 -4.96
N ILE A 76 4.63 17.91 -5.88
CA ILE A 76 3.88 16.69 -5.54
C ILE A 76 4.78 15.68 -4.85
N TRP A 77 6.01 15.50 -5.33
CA TRP A 77 6.96 14.59 -4.71
C TRP A 77 7.28 14.98 -3.26
N VAL A 78 7.54 16.27 -2.99
CA VAL A 78 7.82 16.74 -1.62
C VAL A 78 6.58 16.58 -0.72
N GLU A 79 5.40 16.89 -1.25
CA GLU A 79 4.13 16.70 -0.57
C GLU A 79 3.90 15.22 -0.22
N ASP A 80 4.04 14.33 -1.20
CA ASP A 80 3.90 12.87 -1.03
C ASP A 80 4.90 12.33 0.01
N VAL A 81 6.15 12.78 -0.02
CA VAL A 81 7.16 12.38 0.98
C VAL A 81 6.74 12.82 2.38
N ALA A 82 6.29 14.07 2.54
CA ALA A 82 5.90 14.60 3.83
C ALA A 82 4.69 13.84 4.41
N ILE A 83 3.68 13.58 3.58
CA ILE A 83 2.47 12.84 3.96
C ILE A 83 2.80 11.38 4.28
N ALA A 84 3.45 10.67 3.35
CA ALA A 84 3.78 9.26 3.49
C ALA A 84 4.69 9.03 4.70
N TYR A 85 5.74 9.84 4.86
CA TYR A 85 6.61 9.70 6.03
C TYR A 85 5.89 10.07 7.33
N GLY A 86 4.97 11.03 7.30
CA GLY A 86 4.06 11.31 8.41
C GLY A 86 3.26 10.07 8.83
N PHE A 87 2.73 9.31 7.88
CA PHE A 87 2.06 8.04 8.17
C PHE A 87 3.00 6.97 8.74
N VAL A 88 4.24 6.85 8.24
CA VAL A 88 5.24 5.94 8.82
C VAL A 88 5.50 6.28 10.29
N LEU A 89 5.67 7.56 10.62
CA LEU A 89 5.89 8.00 12.00
C LEU A 89 4.64 7.77 12.87
N PHE A 90 3.45 8.05 12.34
CA PHE A 90 2.19 7.82 13.02
C PHE A 90 1.96 6.33 13.30
N SER A 91 2.20 5.46 12.32
CA SER A 91 2.05 4.01 12.48
C SER A 91 3.00 3.44 13.53
N ARG A 92 4.18 4.05 13.72
CA ARG A 92 5.13 3.71 14.79
C ARG A 92 4.66 4.15 16.18
N SER A 93 3.90 5.23 16.25
CA SER A 93 3.43 5.79 17.52
C SER A 93 2.23 5.04 18.10
N ILE A 94 1.47 4.35 17.25
CA ILE A 94 0.34 3.52 17.66
C ILE A 94 0.83 2.09 17.92
N ILE A 95 0.44 1.52 19.05
CA ILE A 95 0.74 0.13 19.43
C ILE A 95 0.10 -0.89 18.46
N GLU A 96 -0.85 -0.45 17.64
CA GLU A 96 -1.62 -1.29 16.76
C GLU A 96 -1.35 -0.98 15.27
N ASP A 97 -1.12 -2.05 14.49
CA ASP A 97 -1.02 -1.99 13.03
C ASP A 97 -2.29 -1.38 12.42
N PHE A 98 -2.23 -0.09 12.11
CA PHE A 98 -3.32 0.70 11.56
C PHE A 98 -3.45 0.52 10.04
N THR A 99 -2.33 0.34 9.34
CA THR A 99 -2.28 0.20 7.88
C THR A 99 -2.56 -1.22 7.39
N LEU A 100 -2.69 -2.18 8.33
CA LEU A 100 -2.85 -3.63 8.10
C LEU A 100 -1.65 -4.25 7.35
N THR A 101 -0.56 -3.52 7.25
CA THR A 101 0.60 -3.92 6.44
C THR A 101 1.40 -5.01 7.14
N GLU A 102 1.49 -4.97 8.47
CA GLU A 102 2.16 -6.05 9.22
C GLU A 102 1.33 -7.34 9.20
N ALA A 103 0.00 -7.23 9.29
CA ALA A 103 -0.90 -8.37 9.13
C ALA A 103 -0.75 -9.02 7.74
N LEU A 104 -0.74 -8.21 6.68
CA LEU A 104 -0.53 -8.68 5.32
C LEU A 104 0.83 -9.34 5.13
N ARG A 105 1.88 -8.76 5.71
CA ARG A 105 3.20 -9.34 5.70
C ARG A 105 3.25 -10.69 6.41
N ALA A 106 2.65 -10.80 7.60
CA ALA A 106 2.59 -12.05 8.35
C ALA A 106 1.93 -13.17 7.53
N SER A 107 0.87 -12.85 6.78
CA SER A 107 0.21 -13.77 5.86
C SER A 107 1.11 -14.22 4.70
N ILE A 108 1.93 -13.33 4.15
CA ILE A 108 2.88 -13.70 3.08
C ILE A 108 4.00 -14.56 3.66
N ASP A 109 4.49 -14.23 4.85
CA ASP A 109 5.53 -14.98 5.51
C ASP A 109 5.04 -16.39 5.91
N SER A 110 3.76 -16.60 6.25
CA SER A 110 3.21 -17.95 6.46
C SER A 110 3.20 -18.78 5.17
N ILE A 111 2.79 -18.19 4.04
CA ILE A 111 2.88 -18.86 2.72
C ILE A 111 4.34 -19.20 2.39
N ARG A 112 5.27 -18.28 2.66
CA ARG A 112 6.69 -18.44 2.34
C ARG A 112 7.35 -19.58 3.12
N LYS A 113 6.97 -19.79 4.39
CA LYS A 113 7.51 -20.84 5.27
C LYS A 113 7.27 -22.25 4.76
N ASN A 114 6.21 -22.47 3.99
CA ASN A 114 5.84 -23.77 3.43
C ASN A 114 6.79 -24.28 2.31
N GLY A 115 7.77 -23.47 1.89
CA GLY A 115 8.77 -23.87 0.88
C GLY A 115 8.19 -24.14 -0.51
N GLY A 116 9.01 -24.65 -1.43
CA GLY A 116 8.59 -25.04 -2.78
C GLY A 116 7.73 -24.00 -3.51
N ILE A 117 6.50 -24.38 -3.85
CA ILE A 117 5.50 -23.52 -4.51
C ILE A 117 5.10 -22.31 -3.66
N GLY A 118 5.06 -22.45 -2.33
CA GLY A 118 4.71 -21.38 -1.40
C GLY A 118 5.69 -20.22 -1.47
N ARG A 119 7.00 -20.50 -1.58
CA ARG A 119 8.01 -19.44 -1.77
C ARG A 119 7.79 -18.67 -3.07
N ILE A 120 7.43 -19.35 -4.17
CA ILE A 120 7.14 -18.71 -5.46
C ILE A 120 5.91 -17.79 -5.33
N ILE A 121 4.81 -18.31 -4.76
CA ILE A 121 3.58 -17.54 -4.55
C ILE A 121 3.83 -16.32 -3.66
N ALA A 122 4.54 -16.50 -2.55
CA ALA A 122 4.89 -15.40 -1.64
C ALA A 122 5.71 -14.30 -2.34
N ASN A 123 6.64 -14.68 -3.22
CA ASN A 123 7.43 -13.70 -3.99
C ASN A 123 6.56 -12.95 -5.01
N ILE A 124 5.68 -13.65 -5.73
CA ILE A 124 4.74 -13.02 -6.68
C ILE A 124 3.82 -12.03 -5.93
N LEU A 125 3.27 -12.44 -4.79
CA LEU A 125 2.44 -11.57 -3.95
C LEU A 125 3.22 -10.36 -3.44
N THR A 126 4.46 -10.56 -2.98
CA THR A 126 5.31 -9.46 -2.52
C THR A 126 5.53 -8.45 -3.65
N VAL A 127 5.95 -8.89 -4.83
CA VAL A 127 6.18 -8.01 -5.99
C VAL A 127 4.89 -7.28 -6.39
N GLY A 128 3.76 -7.99 -6.47
CA GLY A 128 2.47 -7.40 -6.79
C GLY A 128 2.05 -6.32 -5.79
N LEU A 129 2.31 -6.53 -4.50
CA LEU A 129 2.06 -5.53 -3.47
C LEU A 129 2.99 -4.33 -3.56
N LEU A 130 4.28 -4.53 -3.86
CA LEU A 130 5.19 -3.40 -4.03
C LEU A 130 4.77 -2.52 -5.19
N ILE A 131 4.36 -3.11 -6.31
CA ILE A 131 3.81 -2.36 -7.44
C ILE A 131 2.55 -1.60 -7.02
N ARG A 132 1.64 -2.27 -6.31
CA ARG A 132 0.41 -1.65 -5.82
C ARG A 132 0.67 -0.49 -4.86
N PHE A 133 1.59 -0.65 -3.91
CA PHE A 133 1.96 0.38 -2.93
C PHE A 133 2.64 1.56 -3.62
N SER A 134 3.48 1.31 -4.62
CA SER A 134 4.21 2.37 -5.34
C SER A 134 3.31 3.27 -6.21
N LEU A 135 2.10 2.82 -6.53
CA LEU A 135 1.24 3.49 -7.51
C LEU A 135 -0.11 3.91 -6.94
N TRP A 136 -0.69 3.14 -6.03
CA TRP A 136 -2.05 3.36 -5.51
C TRP A 136 -2.11 3.55 -4.01
N ASP A 137 -1.57 2.59 -3.24
CA ASP A 137 -1.82 2.58 -1.78
C ASP A 137 -0.82 3.43 -0.97
N GLY A 138 0.22 4.00 -1.61
CA GLY A 138 1.19 4.88 -0.97
C GLY A 138 2.55 4.23 -0.63
N PRO A 139 3.67 4.97 -0.75
CA PRO A 139 5.02 4.46 -0.56
C PRO A 139 5.36 4.21 0.92
N GLU A 140 4.62 4.80 1.86
CA GLU A 140 4.72 4.51 3.29
C GLU A 140 4.47 3.05 3.61
N ARG A 141 3.57 2.39 2.87
CA ARG A 141 3.26 0.98 3.07
C ARG A 141 4.47 0.11 2.75
N ILE A 142 5.34 0.51 1.82
CA ILE A 142 6.58 -0.21 1.53
C ILE A 142 7.53 -0.13 2.72
N ALA A 143 7.70 1.07 3.28
CA ALA A 143 8.54 1.29 4.46
C ALA A 143 8.01 0.52 5.69
N ILE A 144 6.69 0.55 5.92
CA ILE A 144 6.05 -0.22 7.01
C ILE A 144 6.20 -1.72 6.75
N PHE A 145 5.97 -2.17 5.51
CA PHE A 145 6.09 -3.57 5.13
C PHE A 145 7.48 -4.11 5.41
N PHE A 146 8.54 -3.37 5.09
CA PHE A 146 9.93 -3.81 5.28
C PHE A 146 10.59 -3.33 6.57
N HIS A 147 9.85 -2.75 7.51
CA HIS A 147 10.46 -2.15 8.70
C HIS A 147 11.45 -3.05 9.45
N LYS A 148 11.12 -4.34 9.57
CA LYS A 148 11.97 -5.30 10.30
C LYS A 148 13.33 -5.53 9.62
N GLU A 149 13.44 -5.27 8.32
CA GLU A 149 14.68 -5.33 7.54
C GLU A 149 15.38 -3.98 7.41
N LEU A 150 14.70 -2.89 7.76
CA LEU A 150 15.26 -1.55 7.63
C LEU A 150 15.99 -1.19 8.92
N PRO A 151 17.30 -0.89 8.86
CA PRO A 151 18.12 -0.68 10.05
C PRO A 151 17.84 0.64 10.78
N GLY A 152 16.92 1.48 10.27
CA GLY A 152 16.55 2.73 10.93
C GLY A 152 15.62 3.62 10.12
N ARG A 153 15.27 4.76 10.74
CA ARG A 153 14.34 5.77 10.22
C ARG A 153 14.81 6.43 8.92
N ILE A 154 16.13 6.53 8.72
CA ILE A 154 16.70 7.13 7.50
C ILE A 154 16.41 6.22 6.30
N GLN A 155 16.54 4.90 6.47
CA GLN A 155 16.29 3.94 5.40
C GLN A 155 14.80 3.87 5.05
N GLU A 156 13.91 3.99 6.05
CA GLU A 156 12.47 4.16 5.80
C GLU A 156 12.19 5.43 4.98
N LEU A 157 12.78 6.58 5.36
CA LEU A 157 12.63 7.82 4.62
C LEU A 157 13.16 7.70 3.17
N LEU A 158 14.33 7.10 2.98
CA LEU A 158 14.92 6.91 1.65
C LEU A 158 14.03 6.04 0.76
N ILE A 159 13.41 4.99 1.31
CA ILE A 159 12.44 4.17 0.59
C ILE A 159 11.21 4.98 0.22
N VAL A 160 10.65 5.71 1.18
CA VAL A 160 9.51 6.60 0.92
C VAL A 160 9.85 7.58 -0.21
N MET A 161 11.00 8.25 -0.14
CA MET A 161 11.47 9.18 -1.17
C MET A 161 11.63 8.51 -2.54
N ALA A 162 12.25 7.33 -2.60
CA ALA A 162 12.51 6.65 -3.87
C ALA A 162 11.20 6.24 -4.57
N PHE A 163 10.26 5.66 -3.83
CA PHE A 163 8.99 5.22 -4.39
C PHE A 163 8.00 6.37 -4.61
N SER A 164 8.04 7.43 -3.79
CA SER A 164 7.22 8.61 -4.01
C SER A 164 7.61 9.38 -5.27
N VAL A 165 8.89 9.35 -5.71
CA VAL A 165 9.26 9.94 -7.02
C VAL A 165 8.49 9.25 -8.15
N ILE A 166 8.42 7.92 -8.14
CA ILE A 166 7.72 7.14 -9.17
C ILE A 166 6.24 7.51 -9.16
N GLN A 167 5.65 7.57 -7.97
CA GLN A 167 4.25 7.93 -7.76
C GLN A 167 3.97 9.36 -8.25
N ALA A 168 4.79 10.35 -7.86
CA ALA A 168 4.65 11.74 -8.24
C ALA A 168 4.75 11.93 -9.77
N ILE A 169 5.70 11.25 -10.44
CA ILE A 169 5.82 11.28 -11.90
C ILE A 169 4.55 10.71 -12.55
N PHE A 170 4.07 9.56 -12.06
CA PHE A 170 2.89 8.90 -12.61
C PHE A 170 1.64 9.77 -12.49
N TRP A 171 1.35 10.27 -11.28
CA TRP A 171 0.14 11.06 -11.03
C TRP A 171 0.21 12.46 -11.63
N THR A 172 1.36 13.13 -11.61
CA THR A 172 1.51 14.43 -12.28
C THR A 172 1.20 14.29 -13.76
N LYS A 173 1.75 13.28 -14.44
CA LYS A 173 1.42 13.03 -15.85
C LYS A 173 -0.05 12.71 -16.04
N LEU A 174 -0.61 11.83 -15.21
CA LEU A 174 -2.00 11.42 -15.32
C LEU A 174 -2.96 12.62 -15.17
N TYR A 175 -2.70 13.51 -14.20
CA TYR A 175 -3.52 14.68 -13.96
C TYR A 175 -3.27 15.81 -14.96
N SER A 176 -2.04 15.97 -15.45
CA SER A 176 -1.71 16.92 -16.52
C SER A 176 -2.38 16.59 -17.86
N LEU A 177 -2.75 15.33 -18.09
CA LEU A 177 -3.50 14.91 -19.29
C LEU A 177 -4.98 15.34 -19.28
N GLY A 178 -5.53 15.74 -18.13
CA GLY A 178 -6.93 16.13 -17.98
C GLY A 178 -7.96 15.00 -18.21
N ILE A 179 -9.26 15.33 -18.19
CA ILE A 179 -10.36 14.36 -18.38
C ILE A 179 -10.26 13.64 -19.73
N ASN A 180 -9.85 14.35 -20.79
CA ASN A 180 -9.76 13.78 -22.13
C ASN A 180 -8.70 12.67 -22.21
N GLY A 181 -7.50 12.89 -21.64
CA GLY A 181 -6.47 11.85 -21.63
C GLY A 181 -6.78 10.66 -20.70
N LEU A 182 -7.56 10.88 -19.63
CA LEU A 182 -8.08 9.78 -18.79
C LEU A 182 -9.07 8.89 -19.55
N VAL A 183 -9.96 9.49 -20.35
CA VAL A 183 -10.88 8.74 -21.23
C VAL A 183 -10.11 7.99 -22.32
N ASP A 184 -9.04 8.58 -22.87
CA ASP A 184 -8.22 7.92 -23.89
C ASP A 184 -7.41 6.74 -23.33
N ILE A 185 -6.87 6.85 -22.11
CA ILE A 185 -6.24 5.72 -21.41
C ILE A 185 -7.26 4.63 -21.09
N TRP A 186 -8.46 5.01 -20.65
CA TRP A 186 -9.53 4.05 -20.36
C TRP A 186 -9.94 3.27 -21.62
N ARG A 187 -10.10 3.95 -22.77
CA ARG A 187 -10.37 3.33 -24.09
C ARG A 187 -9.23 2.46 -24.63
N LEU A 188 -8.00 2.70 -24.19
CA LEU A 188 -6.84 1.88 -24.57
C LEU A 188 -6.72 0.61 -23.72
N LEU A 189 -7.23 0.64 -22.50
CA LEU A 189 -7.11 -0.46 -21.53
C LEU A 189 -8.36 -1.35 -21.45
N PHE A 190 -9.53 -0.87 -21.91
CA PHE A 190 -10.81 -1.56 -21.88
C PHE A 190 -11.57 -1.36 -23.21
#